data_AF-A0A2E7CAF4-F1
#
_entry.id   AF-A0A2E7CAF4-F1
#
_cell.length_a   1.000
_cell.length_b   1.000
_cell.length_c   1.000
_cell.angle_alpha   90.00
_cell.angle_beta   90.00
_cell.angle_gamma   90.00
#
_symmetry.space_group_name_H-M   'P 1'
#
loop_
_entity.id
_entity.type
_entity.pdbx_description
1 polymer ?
#
loop_
_entity_poly.entity_id
_entity_poly.type
_entity_poly.pdbx_seq_one_letter_code
_entity_poly.pdbx_strand_id
1 'polypeptide(L)'
;MIGSRNRSTASGNMENINRIVEGTVIEGVIRSESNLRIDGEFTGELITKGRLVVGPKGKIQGNVHCLCCDVEGILEGEVTVLELLAMKATSTVKGDL
;
A
#
# COMPACT_ATOMS: atom_id res chain seq x y z
N MET A 1 -17.59 -0.04 43.91
CA MET A 1 -18.18 0.07 42.57
C MET A 1 -17.33 1.06 41.78
N ILE A 2 -16.40 0.55 40.97
CA ILE A 2 -16.44 0.49 39.48
C ILE A 2 -16.58 1.87 38.84
N GLY A 3 -15.53 2.25 38.11
CA GLY A 3 -15.48 3.42 37.25
C GLY A 3 -14.24 3.37 36.36
N SER A 4 -14.00 2.23 35.72
CA SER A 4 -12.99 2.08 34.66
C SER A 4 -13.33 3.02 33.51
N ARG A 5 -12.58 4.13 33.40
CA ARG A 5 -12.60 5.05 32.26
C ARG A 5 -12.02 4.31 31.04
N ASN A 6 -12.92 3.82 30.18
CA ASN A 6 -12.57 3.31 28.86
C ASN A 6 -12.09 4.48 27.99
N ARG A 7 -10.77 4.66 27.91
CA ARG A 7 -10.15 5.48 26.87
C ARG A 7 -10.09 4.62 25.61
N SER A 8 -11.19 4.56 24.87
CA SER A 8 -11.14 4.14 23.47
C SER A 8 -10.47 5.26 22.69
N THR A 9 -9.14 5.20 22.60
CA THR A 9 -8.34 5.93 21.62
C THR A 9 -8.92 5.68 20.23
N ALA A 10 -9.03 6.76 19.45
CA ALA A 10 -9.58 6.78 18.10
C ALA A 10 -9.15 5.56 17.26
N SER A 11 -10.00 4.54 17.21
CA SER A 11 -9.91 3.46 16.23
C SER A 11 -10.61 3.96 14.97
N GLY A 12 -9.97 4.90 14.26
CA GLY A 12 -10.42 5.31 12.94
C GLY A 12 -10.33 4.12 12.00
N ASN A 13 -11.47 3.63 11.51
CA ASN A 13 -11.64 2.70 10.38
C ASN A 13 -10.39 1.88 10.01
N MET A 14 -9.97 1.00 10.92
CA MET A 14 -8.95 -0.03 10.67
C MET A 14 -9.58 -1.28 10.00
N GLU A 15 -10.83 -1.16 9.56
CA GLU A 15 -11.63 -2.26 9.07
C GLU A 15 -11.30 -2.53 7.60
N ASN A 16 -10.40 -3.51 7.41
CA ASN A 16 -10.07 -4.20 6.16
C ASN A 16 -9.02 -3.51 5.29
N ILE A 17 -7.75 -3.64 5.74
CA ILE A 17 -6.60 -3.51 4.85
C ILE A 17 -6.37 -4.83 4.12
N ASN A 18 -6.33 -4.79 2.79
CA ASN A 18 -5.88 -5.92 2.00
C ASN A 18 -4.37 -6.09 2.21
N ARG A 19 -3.94 -7.23 2.72
CA ARG A 19 -2.53 -7.48 3.03
C ARG A 19 -2.01 -8.67 2.23
N ILE A 20 -0.97 -8.42 1.44
CA ILE A 20 -0.17 -9.42 0.75
C ILE A 20 1.17 -9.50 1.49
N VAL A 21 1.54 -10.68 1.94
CA VAL A 21 2.74 -10.91 2.77
C VAL A 21 3.89 -11.48 1.94
N GLU A 22 5.08 -11.48 2.53
CA GLU A 22 6.28 -12.07 1.92
C GLU A 22 6.06 -13.54 1.49
N GLY A 23 6.82 -13.97 0.46
CA GLY A 23 6.64 -15.29 -0.15
C GLY A 23 5.43 -15.40 -1.08
N THR A 24 4.64 -14.34 -1.24
CA THR A 24 3.54 -14.27 -2.20
C THR A 24 3.99 -13.57 -3.47
N VAL A 25 3.73 -14.19 -4.62
CA VAL A 25 3.95 -13.62 -5.96
C VAL A 25 2.60 -13.53 -6.67
N ILE A 26 2.27 -12.35 -7.20
CA ILE A 26 1.03 -12.11 -7.93
C ILE A 26 1.37 -11.50 -9.30
N GLU A 27 0.82 -12.07 -10.36
CA GLU A 27 0.96 -11.59 -11.73
C GLU A 27 -0.44 -11.31 -12.30
N GLY A 28 -0.67 -10.10 -12.83
CA GLY A 28 -1.94 -9.73 -13.47
C GLY A 28 -2.49 -8.37 -13.03
N VAL A 29 -3.81 -8.30 -12.78
CA VAL A 29 -4.51 -7.04 -12.50
C VAL A 29 -5.17 -7.07 -11.11
N ILE A 30 -4.84 -6.11 -10.25
CA ILE A 30 -5.47 -5.91 -8.94
C ILE A 30 -6.35 -4.66 -8.98
N ARG A 31 -7.62 -4.80 -8.58
CA ARG A 31 -8.54 -3.67 -8.42
C ARG A 31 -9.11 -3.68 -6.99
N SER A 32 -8.86 -2.63 -6.24
CA SER A 32 -9.28 -2.51 -4.84
C SER A 32 -9.96 -1.16 -4.56
N GLU A 33 -11.04 -1.18 -3.79
CA GLU A 33 -11.68 0.05 -3.31
C GLU A 33 -11.13 0.48 -1.93
N SER A 34 -10.42 -0.42 -1.23
CA SER A 34 -9.85 -0.19 0.10
C SER A 34 -8.32 -0.13 0.08
N ASN A 35 -7.75 0.14 1.26
CA ASN A 35 -6.30 0.20 1.46
C ASN A 35 -5.63 -1.14 1.15
N LEU A 36 -4.44 -1.08 0.55
CA LEU A 36 -3.67 -2.24 0.13
C LEU A 36 -2.24 -2.13 0.66
N ARG A 37 -1.75 -3.20 1.29
CA ARG A 37 -0.36 -3.33 1.72
C ARG A 37 0.28 -4.55 1.07
N ILE A 38 1.44 -4.34 0.45
CA ILE A 38 2.20 -5.38 -0.24
C ILE A 38 3.60 -5.48 0.39
N ASP A 39 3.86 -6.61 1.04
CA ASP A 39 5.19 -7.04 1.52
C ASP A 39 5.73 -8.22 0.68
N GLY A 40 5.13 -8.50 -0.49
CA GLY A 40 5.52 -9.55 -1.45
C GLY A 40 5.87 -9.00 -2.84
N GLU A 41 5.79 -9.84 -3.88
CA GLU A 41 6.08 -9.46 -5.26
C GLU A 41 4.80 -9.34 -6.09
N PHE A 42 4.64 -8.21 -6.77
CA PHE A 42 3.52 -7.98 -7.69
C PHE A 42 4.03 -7.48 -9.05
N THR A 43 3.55 -8.11 -10.13
CA THR A 43 3.83 -7.69 -11.50
C THR A 43 2.53 -7.48 -12.28
N GLY A 44 2.30 -6.28 -12.82
CA GLY A 44 1.16 -5.97 -13.66
C GLY A 44 0.48 -4.63 -13.36
N GLU A 45 -0.86 -4.58 -13.41
CA GLU A 45 -1.64 -3.34 -13.23
C GLU A 45 -2.35 -3.33 -11.86
N LEU A 46 -2.09 -2.31 -11.05
CA LEU A 46 -2.68 -2.14 -9.72
C LEU A 46 -3.48 -0.84 -9.67
N ILE A 47 -4.77 -0.97 -9.42
CA ILE A 47 -5.68 0.16 -9.26
C ILE A 47 -6.29 0.10 -7.87
N THR A 48 -6.08 1.15 -7.07
CA THR A 48 -6.75 1.28 -5.79
C THR A 48 -7.30 2.69 -5.56
N LYS A 49 -8.52 2.80 -5.03
CA LYS A 49 -9.05 4.09 -4.57
C LYS A 49 -8.57 4.46 -3.16
N GLY A 50 -7.93 3.52 -2.47
CA GLY A 50 -7.39 3.72 -1.14
C GLY A 50 -5.90 4.07 -1.14
N ARG A 51 -5.30 3.90 0.04
CA ARG A 51 -3.85 4.00 0.23
C ARG A 51 -3.17 2.71 -0.18
N LEU A 52 -2.14 2.81 -1.03
CA LEU A 52 -1.18 1.76 -1.29
C LEU A 52 0.01 1.90 -0.35
N VAL A 53 0.42 0.80 0.28
CA VAL A 53 1.64 0.72 1.09
C VAL A 53 2.54 -0.37 0.54
N VAL A 54 3.67 0.02 -0.03
CA VAL A 54 4.73 -0.91 -0.44
C VAL A 54 5.65 -1.09 0.76
N GLY A 55 5.56 -2.23 1.43
CA GLY A 55 6.39 -2.51 2.59
C GLY A 55 7.87 -2.70 2.23
N PRO A 56 8.76 -2.83 3.23
CA PRO A 56 10.22 -2.87 3.00
C PRO A 56 10.68 -4.09 2.20
N LYS A 57 9.90 -5.18 2.20
CA LYS A 57 10.11 -6.38 1.37
C LYS A 57 9.23 -6.41 0.13
N GLY A 58 8.36 -5.41 -0.04
CA GLY A 58 7.47 -5.29 -1.18
C GLY A 58 8.23 -4.88 -2.43
N LYS A 59 7.98 -5.60 -3.53
CA LYS A 59 8.43 -5.26 -4.87
C LYS A 59 7.22 -5.21 -5.80
N ILE A 60 7.02 -4.05 -6.41
CA ILE A 60 5.94 -3.82 -7.38
C ILE A 60 6.59 -3.47 -8.72
N GLN A 61 6.20 -4.17 -9.78
CA GLN A 61 6.64 -3.92 -11.15
C GLN A 61 5.43 -3.74 -12.08
N GLY A 62 5.23 -2.55 -12.63
CA GLY A 62 4.18 -2.27 -13.59
C GLY A 62 3.44 -0.95 -13.32
N ASN A 63 2.16 -0.90 -13.67
CA ASN A 63 1.38 0.34 -13.67
C ASN A 63 0.54 0.45 -12.40
N VAL A 64 0.72 1.53 -11.65
CA VAL A 64 0.06 1.75 -10.36
C VAL A 64 -0.76 3.02 -10.39
N HIS A 65 -2.05 2.90 -10.08
CA HIS A 65 -2.95 4.04 -9.90
C HIS A 65 -3.52 4.01 -8.48
N CYS A 66 -3.21 5.02 -7.67
CA CYS A 66 -3.70 5.09 -6.29
C CYS A 66 -4.00 6.50 -5.81
N LEU A 67 -4.81 6.63 -4.76
CA LEU A 67 -5.07 7.92 -4.12
C LEU A 67 -3.82 8.42 -3.38
N CYS A 68 -3.29 7.57 -2.50
CA CYS A 68 -2.09 7.82 -1.70
C CYS A 68 -1.15 6.62 -1.79
N CYS A 69 0.16 6.88 -1.78
CA CYS A 69 1.18 5.83 -1.84
C CYS A 69 2.25 6.06 -0.77
N ASP A 70 2.50 5.06 0.08
CA ASP A 70 3.66 4.99 0.97
C ASP A 70 4.62 3.92 0.45
N VAL A 71 5.83 4.31 0.08
CA VAL A 71 6.85 3.40 -0.44
C VAL A 71 7.97 3.21 0.58
N GLU A 72 8.15 1.97 1.01
CA GLU A 72 9.26 1.53 1.88
C GLU A 72 10.20 0.55 1.17
N GLY A 73 9.72 -0.11 0.11
CA GLY A 73 10.45 -1.10 -0.70
C GLY A 73 10.77 -0.60 -2.12
N ILE A 74 10.53 -1.46 -3.11
CA ILE A 74 10.86 -1.22 -4.51
C ILE A 74 9.58 -1.06 -5.33
N LEU A 75 9.50 0.02 -6.10
CA LEU A 75 8.39 0.32 -7.00
C LEU A 75 8.97 0.69 -8.38
N GLU A 76 8.80 -0.18 -9.37
CA GLU A 76 9.33 0.01 -10.72
C GLU A 76 8.19 0.04 -11.75
N GLY A 77 8.13 1.05 -12.62
CA GLY A 77 7.08 1.24 -13.63
C GLY A 77 6.40 2.60 -13.55
N GLU A 78 5.21 2.71 -14.14
CA GLU A 78 4.44 3.95 -14.19
C GLU A 78 3.57 4.09 -12.94
N VAL A 79 3.70 5.20 -12.22
CA VAL A 79 3.01 5.39 -10.94
C VAL A 79 2.23 6.69 -10.96
N THR A 80 0.90 6.61 -11.00
CA THR A 80 0.03 7.78 -10.86
C THR A 80 -0.52 7.85 -9.43
N VAL A 81 -0.15 8.89 -8.70
CA VAL A 81 -0.68 9.18 -7.36
C VAL A 81 -1.48 10.48 -7.40
N LEU A 82 -2.73 10.44 -6.94
CA LEU A 82 -3.64 11.58 -7.03
C LEU A 82 -3.42 12.64 -5.94
N GLU A 83 -3.06 12.22 -4.72
CA GLU A 83 -2.91 13.14 -3.58
C GLU A 83 -1.49 13.18 -3.04
N LEU A 84 -1.02 12.10 -2.40
CA LEU A 84 0.23 12.09 -1.66
C LEU A 84 1.06 10.83 -1.97
N LEU A 85 2.27 11.05 -2.51
CA LEU A 85 3.34 10.07 -2.55
C LEU A 85 4.33 10.35 -1.42
N ALA A 86 4.49 9.40 -0.51
CA ALA A 86 5.47 9.44 0.56
C ALA A 86 6.48 8.31 0.37
N MET A 87 7.76 8.67 0.44
CA MET A 87 8.87 7.76 0.22
C MET A 87 9.75 7.70 1.46
N LYS A 88 10.04 6.50 1.97
CA LYS A 88 11.05 6.34 3.01
C LYS A 88 12.44 6.40 2.42
N ALA A 89 13.44 6.75 3.23
CA ALA A 89 14.84 6.90 2.82
C ALA A 89 15.44 5.66 2.14
N THR A 90 14.92 4.46 2.41
CA THR A 90 15.38 3.18 1.83
C THR A 90 14.60 2.76 0.59
N SER A 91 13.58 3.51 0.19
CA SER A 91 12.73 3.16 -0.94
C SER A 91 13.42 3.44 -2.26
N THR A 92 13.10 2.64 -3.28
CA THR A 92 13.57 2.83 -4.65
C THR A 92 12.38 2.91 -5.57
N VAL A 93 12.17 4.07 -6.19
CA VAL A 93 11.13 4.27 -7.22
C VAL A 93 11.82 4.48 -8.55
N LYS A 94 11.51 3.66 -9.56
CA LYS A 94 12.06 3.80 -10.91
C LYS A 94 10.96 3.74 -11.95
N GLY A 95 10.81 4.80 -12.70
CA GLY A 95 9.88 4.87 -13.82
C GLY A 95 9.29 6.26 -13.90
N ASP A 96 8.21 6.37 -14.66
CA ASP A 96 7.54 7.64 -14.88
C ASP A 96 6.51 7.87 -13.76
N LEU A 97 6.55 9.07 -13.19
CA LEU A 97 5.71 9.51 -12.08
C LEU A 97 4.80 10.66 -12.53
#